data_AF-A0A2R8FGB4-F1
#
_entry.id   AF-A0A2R8FGB4-F1
#
_cell.length_a   1.000
_cell.length_b   1.000
_cell.length_c   1.000
_cell.angle_alpha   90.00
_cell.angle_beta   90.00
_cell.angle_gamma   90.00
#
_symmetry.space_group_name_H-M   'P 1'
#
loop_
_entity.id
_entity.type
_entity.pdbx_description
1 polymer ?
#
loop_
_entity_poly.entity_id
_entity_poly.type
_entity_poly.pdbx_seq_one_letter_code
_entity_poly.pdbx_strand_id
1 'polypeptide(L)'
;MLLSAILVASLAIISQWWFFAPITRCMTYPLTTGLLVGIFMGDPMLGMLAGANIQLVYLGWINAGGVMPSNTMVAGIYGSALTILSGANPKLAVTFAIPFSLLGLLMVQIYQTVNSFWVHRADKALDEGKVSQIRFLNYVPSFIVSFIVYGIPAFCLVMFGKSWTTSLISAIPAQFTTALEVVGGLMPALGIAMLLNYLGKRELNAFFIIGFFLTVYLKLDIMAIAIFSACIAFLVFIAQSRSNKETAAAASPKKKVRRLTLQNRSGAAEEVSPTADGPVATEAATIQYTKKLTHSDLVKTWLWEQGDEAAYNYERLQALGLTNMMIHPIRKLYPKDRQADELKKYMVFFNTEPHMVGPIIHGAALSMEEARANGQNVSADDINSVRTGLMGPAAGIGDTVQQGIFFPILASVGASLALQGNYLGPVMFTVIFELVIYTIGYIMFMFGYRKGKESVISILKNGLIGKVTNAFSIVGLMVVGAMAASRVAVRTPLVWTVGKSTMKLQSILNQLAPGLIPLAITVLVWYLVRKKVNPIWIILGIFVAGILLSYLNVLGIVKA
;
A
#
# COMPACT_ATOMS: atom_id res chain seq x y z
N MET A 1 -3.02 -21.45 -26.45
CA MET A 1 -4.02 -20.41 -26.12
C MET A 1 -4.91 -20.81 -24.96
N LEU A 2 -5.57 -21.98 -24.97
CA LEU A 2 -6.44 -22.41 -23.85
C LEU A 2 -5.71 -22.45 -22.49
N LEU A 3 -4.52 -23.06 -22.42
CA LEU A 3 -3.74 -23.10 -21.18
C LEU A 3 -3.40 -21.69 -20.67
N SER A 4 -2.94 -20.80 -21.56
CA SER A 4 -2.65 -19.40 -21.23
C SER A 4 -3.88 -18.69 -20.68
N ALA A 5 -5.06 -18.91 -21.26
CA ALA A 5 -6.31 -18.34 -20.77
C ALA A 5 -6.67 -18.84 -19.37
N ILE A 6 -6.50 -20.13 -19.09
CA ILE A 6 -6.74 -20.72 -17.76
C ILE A 6 -5.78 -20.14 -16.74
N LEU A 7 -4.49 -20.02 -17.07
CA LEU A 7 -3.47 -19.49 -16.16
C LEU A 7 -3.67 -18.00 -15.87
N VAL A 8 -3.97 -17.19 -16.88
CA VAL A 8 -4.28 -15.76 -16.72
C VAL A 8 -5.58 -15.55 -15.93
N ALA A 9 -6.61 -16.36 -16.18
CA ALA A 9 -7.84 -16.34 -15.39
C ALA A 9 -7.58 -16.71 -13.93
N SER A 10 -6.77 -17.75 -13.69
CA SER A 10 -6.36 -18.15 -12.33
C SER A 10 -5.64 -17.01 -11.62
N LEU A 11 -4.73 -16.32 -12.30
CA LEU A 11 -4.06 -15.14 -11.78
C LEU A 11 -5.05 -14.03 -11.42
N ALA A 12 -6.03 -13.73 -12.27
CA ALA A 12 -7.06 -12.73 -11.99
C ALA A 12 -7.87 -13.08 -10.74
N ILE A 13 -8.21 -14.36 -10.56
CA ILE A 13 -8.97 -14.85 -9.40
C ILE A 13 -8.20 -14.64 -8.11
N ILE A 14 -6.95 -15.13 -8.06
CA ILE A 14 -6.13 -15.06 -6.84
C ILE A 14 -5.65 -13.64 -6.55
N SER A 15 -5.54 -12.78 -7.57
CA SER A 15 -5.18 -11.38 -7.36
C SER A 15 -6.27 -10.65 -6.61
N GLN A 16 -7.56 -10.91 -6.89
CA GLN A 16 -8.68 -10.31 -6.15
C GLN A 16 -9.01 -11.07 -4.85
N TRP A 17 -8.97 -12.40 -4.89
CA TRP A 17 -9.34 -13.24 -3.74
C TRP A 17 -8.14 -13.39 -2.82
N TRP A 18 -8.01 -12.46 -1.87
CA TRP A 18 -6.89 -12.39 -0.92
C TRP A 18 -6.99 -13.47 0.17
N PHE A 19 -6.96 -14.74 -0.24
CA PHE A 19 -7.10 -15.89 0.66
C PHE A 19 -5.85 -16.15 1.51
N PHE A 20 -4.69 -15.76 1.00
CA PHE A 20 -3.41 -15.89 1.67
C PHE A 20 -2.42 -14.84 1.14
N ALA A 21 -2.31 -13.75 1.89
CA ALA A 21 -1.55 -12.57 1.53
C ALA A 21 -0.10 -12.86 1.09
N PRO A 22 0.68 -13.78 1.71
CA PRO A 22 2.04 -14.08 1.26
C PRO A 22 2.15 -14.58 -0.18
N ILE A 23 1.04 -14.98 -0.81
CA ILE A 23 0.99 -15.30 -2.23
C ILE A 23 0.28 -14.19 -3.00
N THR A 24 -0.83 -13.66 -2.46
CA THR A 24 -1.73 -12.80 -3.23
C THR A 24 -1.35 -11.31 -3.18
N ARG A 25 -0.60 -10.85 -2.17
CA ARG A 25 -0.38 -9.41 -1.96
C ARG A 25 0.44 -8.78 -3.08
N CYS A 26 1.51 -9.44 -3.54
CA CYS A 26 2.27 -8.93 -4.67
C CYS A 26 1.53 -9.00 -6.01
N MET A 27 0.51 -9.86 -6.10
CA MET A 27 -0.34 -9.97 -7.28
C MET A 27 -1.29 -8.77 -7.43
N THR A 28 -1.31 -7.85 -6.47
CA THR A 28 -2.02 -6.58 -6.63
C THR A 28 -1.30 -5.56 -7.52
N TYR A 29 -0.02 -5.82 -7.83
CA TYR A 29 0.87 -4.88 -8.47
C TYR A 29 1.16 -5.26 -9.94
N PRO A 30 0.97 -4.32 -10.90
CA PRO A 30 1.22 -4.54 -12.32
C PRO A 30 2.62 -5.08 -12.67
N LEU A 31 3.66 -4.70 -11.93
CA LEU A 31 5.02 -5.18 -12.18
C LEU A 31 5.13 -6.69 -12.07
N THR A 32 4.57 -7.26 -11.00
CA THR A 32 4.59 -8.71 -10.73
C THR A 32 3.60 -9.43 -11.65
N THR A 33 2.38 -8.91 -11.76
CA THR A 33 1.35 -9.56 -12.60
C THR A 33 1.68 -9.51 -14.09
N GLY A 34 2.28 -8.44 -14.59
CA GLY A 34 2.69 -8.34 -16.00
C GLY A 34 3.74 -9.38 -16.38
N LEU A 35 4.75 -9.60 -15.54
CA LEU A 35 5.71 -10.69 -15.73
C LEU A 35 5.02 -12.06 -15.76
N LEU A 36 4.13 -12.34 -14.81
CA LEU A 36 3.41 -13.62 -14.74
C LEU A 36 2.51 -13.84 -15.96
N VAL A 37 1.78 -12.81 -16.40
CA VAL A 37 0.98 -12.87 -17.63
C VAL A 37 1.87 -13.14 -18.84
N GLY A 38 3.03 -12.48 -18.92
CA GLY A 38 4.06 -12.76 -19.93
C GLY A 38 4.48 -14.23 -19.96
N ILE A 39 4.81 -14.79 -18.80
CA ILE A 39 5.16 -16.22 -18.65
C ILE A 39 4.01 -17.12 -19.12
N PHE A 40 2.78 -16.86 -18.70
CA PHE A 40 1.62 -17.68 -19.03
C PHE A 40 1.23 -17.62 -20.51
N MET A 41 1.52 -16.49 -21.17
CA MET A 41 1.21 -16.26 -22.58
C MET A 41 2.38 -16.56 -23.52
N GLY A 42 3.58 -16.85 -22.99
CA GLY A 42 4.75 -17.24 -23.77
C GLY A 42 5.67 -16.09 -24.20
N ASP A 43 5.47 -14.87 -23.68
CA ASP A 43 6.36 -13.72 -23.89
C ASP A 43 6.66 -12.99 -22.57
N PRO A 44 7.58 -13.54 -21.75
CA PRO A 44 7.90 -12.98 -20.44
C PRO A 44 8.48 -11.55 -20.50
N MET A 45 9.27 -11.24 -21.54
CA MET A 45 9.90 -9.94 -21.68
C MET A 45 8.86 -8.86 -21.99
N LEU A 46 7.99 -9.11 -22.98
CA LEU A 46 6.93 -8.17 -23.34
C LEU A 46 5.97 -7.95 -22.16
N GLY A 47 5.56 -9.02 -21.47
CA GLY A 47 4.71 -8.92 -20.29
C GLY A 47 5.36 -8.13 -19.16
N MET A 48 6.65 -8.36 -18.88
CA MET A 48 7.40 -7.60 -17.89
C MET A 48 7.48 -6.11 -18.23
N LEU A 49 7.82 -5.77 -19.48
CA LEU A 49 7.91 -4.39 -19.93
C LEU A 49 6.55 -3.69 -19.89
N ALA A 50 5.48 -4.39 -20.28
CA ALA A 50 4.11 -3.88 -20.17
C ALA A 50 3.74 -3.61 -18.71
N GLY A 51 3.94 -4.60 -17.83
CA GLY A 51 3.69 -4.49 -16.39
C GLY A 51 4.46 -3.36 -15.74
N ALA A 52 5.74 -3.15 -16.10
CA ALA A 52 6.55 -2.06 -15.58
C ALA A 52 6.04 -0.68 -16.03
N ASN A 53 5.65 -0.51 -17.29
CA ASN A 53 5.07 0.75 -17.77
C ASN A 53 3.74 1.06 -17.07
N ILE A 54 2.88 0.05 -16.91
CA ILE A 54 1.62 0.18 -16.16
C ILE A 54 1.92 0.54 -14.69
N GLN A 55 2.87 -0.15 -14.05
CA GLN A 55 3.25 0.06 -12.66
C GLN A 55 3.61 1.51 -12.37
N LEU A 56 4.44 2.13 -13.23
CA LEU A 56 4.92 3.50 -13.05
C LEU A 56 3.79 4.52 -12.93
N VAL A 57 2.68 4.29 -13.63
CA VAL A 57 1.49 5.15 -13.55
C VAL A 57 0.82 4.99 -12.20
N TYR A 58 0.63 3.76 -11.73
CA TYR A 58 -0.09 3.46 -10.50
C TYR A 58 0.75 3.57 -9.21
N LEU A 59 2.00 4.03 -9.28
CA LEU A 59 2.86 4.13 -8.09
C LEU A 59 2.26 4.99 -6.98
N GLY A 60 1.48 6.02 -7.33
CA GLY A 60 0.84 6.91 -6.35
C GLY A 60 -0.57 6.53 -5.93
N TRP A 61 -1.09 5.39 -6.38
CA TRP A 61 -2.44 4.95 -6.04
C TRP A 61 -2.44 4.24 -4.69
N ILE A 62 -2.76 5.01 -3.66
CA ILE A 62 -2.85 4.53 -2.27
C ILE A 62 -4.33 4.28 -1.94
N ASN A 63 -4.62 3.10 -1.41
CA ASN A 63 -5.96 2.73 -0.95
C ASN A 63 -6.10 3.11 0.52
N ALA A 64 -6.28 4.40 0.80
CA ALA A 64 -6.45 4.89 2.16
C ALA A 64 -7.88 4.60 2.65
N GLY A 65 -8.01 3.87 3.76
CA GLY A 65 -9.32 3.61 4.38
C GLY A 65 -10.29 2.79 3.54
N GLY A 66 -9.79 1.97 2.61
CA GLY A 66 -10.61 1.06 1.78
C GLY A 66 -11.21 1.68 0.52
N VAL A 67 -10.91 2.96 0.19
CA VAL A 67 -11.34 3.58 -1.07
C VAL A 67 -10.26 3.37 -2.13
N MET A 68 -10.61 2.65 -3.19
CA MET A 68 -9.71 2.34 -4.29
C MET A 68 -9.91 3.33 -5.46
N PRO A 69 -8.90 4.13 -5.86
CA PRO A 69 -9.07 5.10 -6.95
C PRO A 69 -9.10 4.45 -8.35
N SER A 70 -8.54 3.24 -8.48
CA SER A 70 -8.59 2.41 -9.69
C SER A 70 -8.19 0.98 -9.35
N ASN A 71 -8.67 -0.01 -10.11
CA ASN A 71 -8.29 -1.39 -9.88
C ASN A 71 -6.95 -1.73 -10.60
N THR A 72 -5.85 -1.71 -9.84
CA THR A 72 -4.50 -1.98 -10.36
C THR A 72 -4.31 -3.43 -10.79
N MET A 73 -5.06 -4.36 -10.22
CA MET A 73 -4.96 -5.80 -10.51
C MET A 73 -5.49 -6.08 -11.91
N VAL A 74 -6.69 -5.57 -12.20
CA VAL A 74 -7.29 -5.63 -13.53
C VAL A 74 -6.43 -4.86 -14.52
N ALA A 75 -5.93 -3.67 -14.15
CA ALA A 75 -5.03 -2.89 -15.01
C ALA A 75 -3.77 -3.69 -15.41
N GLY A 76 -3.10 -4.32 -14.45
CA GLY A 76 -1.87 -5.07 -14.66
C GLY A 76 -2.08 -6.36 -15.47
N ILE A 77 -3.11 -7.13 -15.13
CA ILE A 77 -3.38 -8.42 -15.79
C ILE A 77 -3.96 -8.21 -17.19
N TYR A 78 -5.03 -7.43 -17.30
CA TYR A 78 -5.76 -7.25 -18.56
C TYR A 78 -4.97 -6.35 -19.52
N GLY A 79 -4.32 -5.30 -18.99
CA GLY A 79 -3.46 -4.42 -19.78
C GLY A 79 -2.25 -5.16 -20.37
N SER A 80 -1.56 -5.97 -19.55
CA SER A 80 -0.43 -6.78 -20.04
C SER A 80 -0.88 -7.87 -21.02
N ALA A 81 -2.00 -8.55 -20.72
CA ALA A 81 -2.54 -9.58 -21.62
C ALA A 81 -2.92 -8.99 -22.97
N LEU A 82 -3.60 -7.83 -22.99
CA LEU A 82 -3.95 -7.15 -24.23
C LEU A 82 -2.71 -6.72 -24.99
N THR A 83 -1.69 -6.17 -24.31
CA THR A 83 -0.42 -5.79 -24.93
C THR A 83 0.21 -6.97 -25.68
N ILE A 84 0.28 -8.15 -25.04
CA ILE A 84 0.83 -9.37 -25.65
C ILE A 84 -0.04 -9.89 -26.81
N LEU A 85 -1.36 -9.99 -26.62
CA LEU A 85 -2.28 -10.44 -27.69
C LEU A 85 -2.18 -9.58 -28.95
N SER A 86 -1.89 -8.31 -28.75
CA SER A 86 -1.85 -7.28 -29.77
C SER A 86 -0.49 -7.16 -30.47
N GLY A 87 0.60 -7.64 -29.83
CA GLY A 87 1.96 -7.39 -30.29
C GLY A 87 2.37 -5.90 -30.23
N ALA A 88 1.69 -5.09 -29.42
CA ALA A 88 1.95 -3.66 -29.30
C ALA A 88 3.28 -3.36 -28.60
N ASN A 89 3.80 -2.16 -28.87
CA ASN A 89 4.89 -1.58 -28.09
C ASN A 89 4.53 -1.56 -26.59
N PRO A 90 5.39 -2.06 -25.69
CA PRO A 90 5.14 -2.04 -24.24
C PRO A 90 4.75 -0.67 -23.67
N LYS A 91 5.19 0.43 -24.29
CA LYS A 91 4.80 1.80 -23.87
C LYS A 91 3.30 2.07 -24.02
N LEU A 92 2.61 1.37 -24.94
CA LEU A 92 1.17 1.48 -25.14
C LEU A 92 0.36 0.68 -24.11
N ALA A 93 1.00 -0.17 -23.30
CA ALA A 93 0.33 -0.97 -22.28
C ALA A 93 -0.49 -0.12 -21.30
N VAL A 94 -0.01 1.07 -20.99
CA VAL A 94 -0.71 2.05 -20.14
C VAL A 94 -2.06 2.44 -20.73
N THR A 95 -2.10 2.71 -22.04
CA THR A 95 -3.32 3.09 -22.77
C THR A 95 -4.37 1.98 -22.69
N PHE A 96 -3.94 0.72 -22.77
CA PHE A 96 -4.83 -0.43 -22.60
C PHE A 96 -5.27 -0.63 -21.15
N ALA A 97 -4.38 -0.43 -20.19
CA ALA A 97 -4.63 -0.70 -18.78
C ALA A 97 -5.65 0.25 -18.15
N ILE A 98 -5.69 1.52 -18.55
CA ILE A 98 -6.57 2.54 -17.92
C ILE A 98 -8.06 2.19 -18.06
N PRO A 99 -8.63 1.95 -19.25
CA PRO A 99 -10.04 1.56 -19.37
C PRO A 99 -10.39 0.32 -18.55
N PHE A 100 -9.51 -0.69 -18.56
CA PHE A 100 -9.71 -1.90 -17.76
C PHE A 100 -9.63 -1.63 -16.26
N SER A 101 -8.78 -0.71 -15.80
CA SER A 101 -8.72 -0.31 -14.39
C SER A 101 -10.03 0.29 -13.89
N LEU A 102 -10.73 1.04 -14.76
CA LEU A 102 -12.04 1.65 -14.47
C LEU A 102 -13.14 0.58 -14.49
N LEU A 103 -13.11 -0.34 -15.45
CA LEU A 103 -14.00 -1.51 -15.45
C LEU A 103 -13.80 -2.34 -14.17
N GLY A 104 -12.55 -2.48 -13.72
CA GLY A 104 -12.21 -3.17 -12.49
C GLY A 104 -12.78 -2.50 -11.23
N LEU A 105 -13.13 -1.20 -11.27
CA LEU A 105 -13.85 -0.56 -10.16
C LEU A 105 -15.30 -1.06 -10.08
N LEU A 106 -15.93 -1.32 -11.22
CA LEU A 106 -17.27 -1.93 -11.24
C LEU A 106 -17.19 -3.39 -10.76
N MET A 107 -16.15 -4.12 -11.19
CA MET A 107 -15.89 -5.49 -10.73
C MET A 107 -15.71 -5.55 -9.21
N VAL A 108 -14.95 -4.64 -8.60
CA VAL A 108 -14.76 -4.64 -7.14
C VAL A 108 -16.04 -4.25 -6.40
N GLN A 109 -16.86 -3.36 -6.97
CA GLN A 109 -18.17 -3.02 -6.41
C GLN A 109 -19.09 -4.25 -6.38
N ILE A 110 -19.15 -5.02 -7.47
CA ILE A 110 -19.92 -6.26 -7.52
C ILE A 110 -19.37 -7.26 -6.50
N TYR A 111 -18.05 -7.48 -6.48
CA TYR A 111 -17.41 -8.43 -5.58
C TYR A 111 -17.72 -8.14 -4.10
N GLN A 112 -17.52 -6.89 -3.67
CA GLN A 112 -17.76 -6.50 -2.29
C GLN A 112 -19.25 -6.50 -1.91
N THR A 113 -20.13 -6.13 -2.84
CA THR A 113 -21.59 -6.15 -2.61
C THR A 113 -22.09 -7.57 -2.43
N VAL A 114 -21.64 -8.51 -3.28
CA VAL A 114 -22.04 -9.92 -3.16
C VAL A 114 -21.46 -10.55 -1.90
N ASN A 115 -20.23 -10.18 -1.51
CA ASN A 115 -19.64 -10.71 -0.27
C ASN A 115 -20.39 -10.29 1.01
N SER A 116 -21.11 -9.15 1.01
CA SER A 116 -21.93 -8.75 2.17
C SER A 116 -23.00 -9.79 2.52
N PHE A 117 -23.55 -10.51 1.55
CA PHE A 117 -24.51 -11.60 1.81
C PHE A 117 -23.90 -12.72 2.67
N TRP A 118 -22.60 -13.00 2.52
CA TRP A 118 -21.92 -14.07 3.25
C TRP A 118 -21.65 -13.70 4.71
N VAL A 119 -21.49 -12.42 5.01
CA VAL A 119 -21.36 -11.91 6.37
C VAL A 119 -22.65 -12.14 7.17
N HIS A 120 -23.81 -11.81 6.61
CA HIS A 120 -25.09 -12.11 7.26
C HIS A 120 -25.34 -13.61 7.46
N ARG A 121 -24.91 -14.44 6.50
CA ARG A 121 -25.01 -15.89 6.64
C ARG A 121 -24.05 -16.43 7.72
N ALA A 122 -22.92 -15.76 7.94
CA ALA A 122 -22.00 -16.08 9.02
C ALA A 122 -22.57 -15.71 10.40
N ASP A 123 -23.30 -14.59 10.52
CA ASP A 123 -24.03 -14.26 11.75
C ASP A 123 -25.01 -15.38 12.12
N LYS A 124 -25.85 -15.80 11.16
CA LYS A 124 -26.80 -16.91 11.37
C LYS A 124 -26.10 -18.22 11.75
N ALA A 125 -24.94 -18.50 11.15
CA ALA A 125 -24.17 -19.69 11.50
C ALA A 125 -23.64 -19.64 12.93
N LEU A 126 -23.24 -18.47 13.45
CA LEU A 126 -22.86 -18.31 14.86
C LEU A 126 -24.06 -18.42 15.80
N ASP A 127 -25.24 -17.91 15.42
CA ASP A 127 -26.47 -18.10 16.21
C ASP A 127 -26.87 -19.58 16.34
N GLU A 128 -26.59 -20.39 15.32
CA GLU A 128 -26.80 -21.84 15.32
C GLU A 128 -25.63 -22.63 15.97
N GLY A 129 -24.61 -21.96 16.50
CA GLY A 129 -23.43 -22.61 17.11
C GLY A 129 -22.44 -23.24 16.12
N LYS A 130 -22.59 -22.99 14.81
CA LYS A 130 -21.84 -23.65 13.73
C LYS A 130 -20.52 -22.97 13.41
N VAL A 131 -19.59 -22.96 14.37
CA VAL A 131 -18.27 -22.31 14.27
C VAL A 131 -17.45 -22.74 13.04
N SER A 132 -17.53 -24.02 12.62
CA SER A 132 -16.78 -24.51 11.45
C SER A 132 -17.26 -23.89 10.13
N GLN A 133 -18.52 -23.44 10.05
CA GLN A 133 -19.06 -22.84 8.84
C GLN A 133 -18.48 -21.46 8.54
N ILE A 134 -17.99 -20.74 9.54
CA ILE A 134 -17.37 -19.40 9.37
C ILE A 134 -16.18 -19.47 8.41
N ARG A 135 -15.35 -20.50 8.55
CA ARG A 135 -14.21 -20.71 7.64
C ARG A 135 -14.66 -20.98 6.21
N PHE A 136 -15.68 -21.81 6.04
CA PHE A 136 -16.25 -22.08 4.71
C PHE A 136 -16.78 -20.79 4.08
N LEU A 137 -17.55 -20.00 4.83
CA LEU A 137 -18.16 -18.75 4.38
C LEU A 137 -17.12 -17.67 4.06
N ASN A 138 -15.98 -17.66 4.76
CA ASN A 138 -14.88 -16.73 4.48
C ASN A 138 -14.16 -17.01 3.15
N TYR A 139 -14.02 -18.29 2.77
CA TYR A 139 -13.18 -18.65 1.62
C TYR A 139 -13.99 -19.05 0.39
N VAL A 140 -14.92 -19.99 0.52
CA VAL A 140 -15.51 -20.67 -0.65
C VAL A 140 -16.49 -19.79 -1.43
N PRO A 141 -17.48 -19.13 -0.80
CA PRO A 141 -18.35 -18.23 -1.54
C PRO A 141 -17.58 -17.09 -2.19
N SER A 142 -16.60 -16.51 -1.48
CA SER A 142 -15.83 -15.39 -2.03
C SER A 142 -14.94 -15.80 -3.22
N PHE A 143 -14.36 -17.00 -3.19
CA PHE A 143 -13.69 -17.58 -4.35
C PHE A 143 -14.61 -17.66 -5.57
N ILE A 144 -15.85 -18.14 -5.39
CA ILE A 144 -16.83 -18.26 -6.49
C ILE A 144 -17.15 -16.89 -7.07
N VAL A 145 -17.32 -15.87 -6.23
CA VAL A 145 -17.54 -14.50 -6.71
C VAL A 145 -16.33 -13.99 -7.50
N SER A 146 -15.10 -14.21 -7.00
CA SER A 146 -13.87 -13.83 -7.73
C SER A 146 -13.73 -14.59 -9.06
N PHE A 147 -14.05 -15.89 -9.08
CA PHE A 147 -14.08 -16.73 -10.28
C PHE A 147 -14.99 -16.14 -11.36
N ILE A 148 -16.21 -15.77 -10.99
CA ILE A 148 -17.20 -15.24 -11.93
C ILE A 148 -16.82 -13.83 -12.40
N VAL A 149 -16.44 -12.96 -11.46
CA VAL A 149 -16.28 -11.52 -11.73
C VAL A 149 -14.92 -11.18 -12.37
N TYR A 150 -13.85 -11.91 -12.01
CA TYR A 150 -12.49 -11.65 -12.49
C TYR A 150 -11.98 -12.79 -13.38
N GLY A 151 -12.19 -14.05 -13.00
CA GLY A 151 -11.70 -15.20 -13.75
C GLY A 151 -12.31 -15.32 -15.14
N ILE A 152 -13.65 -15.33 -15.25
CA ILE A 152 -14.35 -15.48 -16.53
C ILE A 152 -13.99 -14.35 -17.52
N PRO A 153 -14.02 -13.05 -17.15
CA PRO A 153 -13.66 -12.01 -18.10
C PRO A 153 -12.19 -12.07 -18.55
N ALA A 154 -11.26 -12.43 -17.66
CA ALA A 154 -9.85 -12.63 -18.01
C ALA A 154 -9.67 -13.82 -18.98
N PHE A 155 -10.38 -14.92 -18.75
CA PHE A 155 -10.40 -16.07 -19.66
C PHE A 155 -10.91 -15.68 -21.05
N CYS A 156 -12.06 -15.00 -21.09
CA CYS A 156 -12.66 -14.53 -22.34
C CYS A 156 -11.75 -13.55 -23.10
N LEU A 157 -11.06 -12.66 -22.38
CA LEU A 157 -10.08 -11.74 -22.98
C LEU A 157 -8.97 -12.50 -23.69
N VAL A 158 -8.38 -13.52 -23.07
CA VAL A 158 -7.27 -14.28 -23.67
C VAL A 158 -7.74 -15.19 -24.80
N MET A 159 -8.92 -15.81 -24.67
CA MET A 159 -9.45 -16.73 -25.69
C MET A 159 -9.97 -16.00 -26.94
N PHE A 160 -10.72 -14.92 -26.74
CA PHE A 160 -11.48 -14.27 -27.81
C PHE A 160 -10.99 -12.86 -28.12
N GLY A 161 -10.10 -12.30 -27.30
CA GLY A 161 -9.63 -10.93 -27.47
C GLY A 161 -8.79 -10.72 -28.72
N LYS A 162 -8.09 -11.72 -29.26
CA LYS A 162 -7.13 -11.52 -30.36
C LYS A 162 -7.73 -10.84 -31.60
N SER A 163 -8.92 -11.26 -32.04
CA SER A 163 -9.61 -10.67 -33.22
C SER A 163 -10.05 -9.22 -32.95
N TRP A 164 -10.66 -8.99 -31.79
CA TRP A 164 -11.04 -7.65 -31.34
C TRP A 164 -9.82 -6.72 -31.22
N THR A 165 -8.71 -7.24 -30.68
CA THR A 165 -7.49 -6.47 -30.38
C THR A 165 -6.72 -6.11 -31.64
N THR A 166 -6.58 -7.04 -32.58
CA THR A 166 -5.95 -6.79 -33.88
C THR A 166 -6.75 -5.77 -34.70
N SER A 167 -8.07 -5.80 -34.60
CA SER A 167 -8.95 -4.80 -35.20
C SER A 167 -8.77 -3.42 -34.55
N LEU A 168 -8.63 -3.38 -33.23
CA LEU A 168 -8.39 -2.15 -32.46
C LEU A 168 -7.04 -1.50 -32.80
N ILE A 169 -5.97 -2.29 -32.92
CA ILE A 169 -4.66 -1.77 -33.36
C ILE A 169 -4.69 -1.30 -34.81
N SER A 170 -5.30 -2.08 -35.71
CA SER A 170 -5.34 -1.73 -37.14
C SER A 170 -6.16 -0.46 -37.39
N ALA A 171 -7.10 -0.13 -36.49
CA ALA A 171 -7.85 1.12 -36.51
C ALA A 171 -7.03 2.34 -36.02
N ILE A 172 -5.86 2.14 -35.40
CA ILE A 172 -5.00 3.22 -34.92
C ILE A 172 -4.04 3.66 -36.05
N PRO A 173 -4.16 4.88 -36.60
CA PRO A 173 -3.25 5.36 -37.63
C PRO A 173 -1.81 5.48 -37.10
N ALA A 174 -0.82 5.26 -37.97
CA ALA A 174 0.60 5.37 -37.58
C ALA A 174 0.99 6.76 -37.04
N GLN A 175 0.32 7.85 -37.46
CA GLN A 175 0.55 9.17 -36.86
C GLN A 175 0.03 9.26 -35.41
N PHE A 176 -1.00 8.47 -35.06
CA PHE A 176 -1.62 8.46 -33.73
C PHE A 176 -0.80 7.63 -32.73
N THR A 177 -0.02 6.64 -33.17
CA THR A 177 0.82 5.84 -32.26
C THR A 177 1.87 6.72 -31.57
N THR A 178 2.53 7.62 -32.31
CA THR A 178 3.50 8.58 -31.73
C THR A 178 2.86 9.44 -30.64
N ALA A 179 1.63 9.90 -30.89
CA ALA A 179 0.87 10.69 -29.92
C ALA A 179 0.51 9.89 -28.65
N LEU A 180 0.06 8.64 -28.80
CA LEU A 180 -0.19 7.73 -27.66
C LEU A 180 1.08 7.43 -26.86
N GLU A 181 2.20 7.37 -27.55
CA GLU A 181 3.50 7.06 -26.97
C GLU A 181 4.02 8.28 -26.16
N VAL A 182 3.75 9.52 -26.63
CA VAL A 182 3.93 10.76 -25.84
C VAL A 182 3.03 10.75 -24.60
N VAL A 183 1.75 10.39 -24.75
CA VAL A 183 0.83 10.24 -23.61
C VAL A 183 1.41 9.26 -22.59
N GLY A 184 1.84 8.08 -23.02
CA GLY A 184 2.49 7.09 -22.16
C GLY A 184 3.72 7.63 -21.42
N GLY A 185 4.52 8.50 -22.07
CA GLY A 185 5.65 9.20 -21.45
C GLY A 185 5.27 10.28 -20.42
N LEU A 186 4.05 10.83 -20.49
CA LEU A 186 3.52 11.81 -19.54
C LEU A 186 2.86 11.15 -18.32
N MET A 187 2.28 9.96 -18.48
CA MET A 187 1.47 9.30 -17.44
C MET A 187 2.20 9.07 -16.09
N PRO A 188 3.51 8.77 -16.04
CA PRO A 188 4.24 8.68 -14.77
C PRO A 188 4.16 9.96 -13.92
N ALA A 189 3.97 11.14 -14.54
CA ALA A 189 3.86 12.39 -13.80
C ALA A 189 2.68 12.39 -12.82
N LEU A 190 1.57 11.71 -13.14
CA LEU A 190 0.42 11.61 -12.23
C LEU A 190 0.71 10.72 -11.02
N GLY A 191 1.31 9.54 -11.23
CA GLY A 191 1.73 8.66 -10.12
C GLY A 191 2.70 9.35 -9.19
N ILE A 192 3.71 10.01 -9.76
CA ILE A 192 4.72 10.81 -9.03
C ILE A 192 4.06 11.96 -8.26
N ALA A 193 3.14 12.70 -8.88
CA ALA A 193 2.41 13.79 -8.26
C ALA A 193 1.52 13.33 -7.09
N MET A 194 0.85 12.17 -7.23
CA MET A 194 0.04 11.59 -6.16
C MET A 194 0.91 11.18 -4.96
N LEU A 195 2.07 10.57 -5.20
CA LEU A 195 3.06 10.29 -4.16
C LEU A 195 3.55 11.57 -3.48
N LEU A 196 3.89 12.59 -4.26
CA LEU A 196 4.32 13.89 -3.73
C LEU A 196 3.24 14.54 -2.88
N ASN A 197 1.97 14.43 -3.26
CA ASN A 197 0.87 14.96 -2.48
C ASN A 197 0.73 14.24 -1.13
N TYR A 198 1.05 12.95 -1.10
CA TYR A 198 0.96 12.12 0.07
C TYR A 198 2.15 12.27 1.03
N LEU A 199 3.37 12.21 0.48
CA LEU A 199 4.63 12.28 1.21
C LEU A 199 5.01 13.73 1.59
N GLY A 200 4.59 14.68 0.75
CA GLY A 200 5.10 16.03 0.74
C GLY A 200 4.56 16.90 1.87
N LYS A 201 5.30 16.94 2.98
CA LYS A 201 5.17 18.00 3.98
C LYS A 201 5.86 19.27 3.47
N ARG A 202 5.33 20.46 3.79
CA ARG A 202 5.93 21.75 3.35
C ARG A 202 7.43 21.82 3.64
N GLU A 203 7.83 21.31 4.81
CA GLU A 203 9.22 21.26 5.29
C GLU A 203 10.10 20.23 4.56
N LEU A 204 9.52 19.16 4.01
CA LEU A 204 10.27 18.05 3.40
C LEU A 204 10.33 18.13 1.86
N ASN A 205 9.49 18.95 1.22
CA ASN A 205 9.44 19.04 -0.25
C ASN A 205 10.78 19.42 -0.91
N ALA A 206 11.72 20.03 -0.17
CA ALA A 206 13.07 20.27 -0.67
C ALA A 206 13.80 18.98 -1.06
N PHE A 207 13.56 17.87 -0.36
CA PHE A 207 14.16 16.56 -0.67
C PHE A 207 13.75 16.03 -2.05
N PHE A 208 12.55 16.36 -2.52
CA PHE A 208 12.15 16.05 -3.90
C PHE A 208 13.04 16.75 -4.93
N ILE A 209 13.29 18.05 -4.74
CA ILE A 209 14.13 18.85 -5.63
C ILE A 209 15.58 18.36 -5.58
N ILE A 210 16.08 17.99 -4.40
CA ILE A 210 17.42 17.40 -4.24
C ILE A 210 17.53 16.11 -5.05
N GLY A 211 16.61 15.16 -4.86
CA GLY A 211 16.62 13.89 -5.60
C GLY A 211 16.55 14.09 -7.11
N PHE A 212 15.71 15.04 -7.57
CA PHE A 212 15.59 15.40 -8.98
C PHE A 212 16.93 15.86 -9.58
N PHE A 213 17.57 16.86 -8.96
CA PHE A 213 18.80 17.43 -9.52
C PHE A 213 20.01 16.51 -9.36
N LEU A 214 20.06 15.66 -8.33
CA LEU A 214 21.05 14.59 -8.23
C LEU A 214 20.97 13.64 -9.43
N THR A 215 19.76 13.22 -9.84
CA THR A 215 19.60 12.40 -11.05
C THR A 215 19.98 13.15 -12.31
N VAL A 216 19.56 14.41 -12.45
CA VAL A 216 19.78 15.17 -13.67
C VAL A 216 21.26 15.50 -13.90
N TYR A 217 21.95 16.00 -12.88
CA TYR A 217 23.32 16.50 -12.99
C TYR A 217 24.37 15.41 -12.75
N LEU A 218 24.18 14.60 -11.70
CA LEU A 218 25.15 13.55 -11.36
C LEU A 218 24.86 12.22 -12.04
N LYS A 219 23.75 12.12 -12.80
CA LYS A 219 23.32 10.89 -13.48
C LYS A 219 23.16 9.70 -12.54
N LEU A 220 22.88 9.96 -11.27
CA LEU A 220 22.61 8.93 -10.28
C LEU A 220 21.29 8.23 -10.61
N ASP A 221 21.33 6.90 -10.60
CA ASP A 221 20.15 6.08 -10.76
C ASP A 221 19.27 6.10 -9.50
N ILE A 222 18.05 5.57 -9.63
CA ILE A 222 17.08 5.56 -8.53
C ILE A 222 17.59 4.74 -7.34
N MET A 223 18.37 3.68 -7.58
CA MET A 223 18.93 2.85 -6.52
C MET A 223 19.96 3.61 -5.69
N ALA A 224 20.93 4.29 -6.31
CA ALA A 224 21.91 5.11 -5.61
C ALA A 224 21.23 6.18 -4.76
N ILE A 225 20.20 6.84 -5.30
CA ILE A 225 19.45 7.86 -4.55
C ILE A 225 18.67 7.26 -3.38
N ALA A 226 18.09 6.07 -3.53
CA ALA A 226 17.44 5.37 -2.43
C ALA A 226 18.43 5.06 -1.28
N ILE A 227 19.65 4.62 -1.60
CA ILE A 227 20.69 4.35 -0.60
C ILE A 227 21.12 5.64 0.11
N PHE A 228 21.49 6.69 -0.64
CA PHE A 228 21.92 7.96 -0.04
C PHE A 228 20.81 8.60 0.80
N SER A 229 19.57 8.58 0.31
CA SER A 229 18.44 9.13 1.05
C SER A 229 18.13 8.34 2.31
N ALA A 230 18.30 7.01 2.32
CA ALA A 230 18.18 6.20 3.53
C ALA A 230 19.24 6.57 4.58
N CYS A 231 20.49 6.80 4.18
CA CYS A 231 21.52 7.30 5.08
C CYS A 231 21.16 8.68 5.66
N ILE A 232 20.71 9.61 4.82
CA ILE A 232 20.28 10.95 5.25
C ILE A 232 19.09 10.86 6.22
N ALA A 233 18.08 10.06 5.88
CA ALA A 233 16.90 9.84 6.71
C ALA A 233 17.26 9.26 8.09
N PHE A 234 18.19 8.31 8.13
CA PHE A 234 18.68 7.72 9.38
C PHE A 234 19.41 8.76 10.24
N LEU A 235 20.27 9.58 9.65
CA LEU A 235 20.96 10.67 10.36
C LEU A 235 19.96 11.70 10.92
N VAL A 236 18.97 12.11 10.13
CA VAL A 236 17.89 13.00 10.58
C VAL A 236 17.08 12.38 11.71
N PHE A 237 16.77 11.08 11.62
CA PHE A 237 16.06 10.35 12.67
C PHE A 237 16.85 10.33 14.00
N ILE A 238 18.17 10.09 13.94
CA ILE A 238 19.03 10.13 15.13
C ILE A 238 19.07 11.54 15.73
N ALA A 239 19.25 12.57 14.89
CA ALA A 239 19.30 13.96 15.35
C ALA A 239 18.00 14.38 16.05
N GLN A 240 16.83 14.06 15.48
CA GLN A 240 15.52 14.31 16.09
C GLN A 240 15.30 13.48 17.37
N SER A 241 15.93 12.31 17.47
CA SER A 241 15.85 11.47 18.67
C SER A 241 16.70 12.02 19.82
N ARG A 242 17.87 12.63 19.52
CA ARG A 242 18.71 13.31 20.50
C ARG A 242 18.08 14.60 21.01
N SER A 243 17.61 15.47 20.10
CA SER A 243 16.98 16.74 20.47
C SER A 243 15.78 16.56 21.39
N ASN A 244 14.88 15.59 21.13
CA ASN A 244 13.75 15.34 22.05
C ASN A 244 14.18 14.78 23.41
N LYS A 245 15.29 14.02 23.51
CA LYS A 245 15.81 13.58 24.81
C LYS A 245 16.32 14.76 25.62
N GLU A 246 16.99 15.71 24.96
CA GLU A 246 17.46 16.95 25.58
C GLU A 246 16.28 17.84 26.00
N THR A 247 15.25 18.01 25.16
CA THR A 247 14.05 18.77 25.51
C THR A 247 13.23 18.11 26.62
N ALA A 248 13.13 16.77 26.64
CA ALA A 248 12.45 16.04 27.72
C ALA A 248 13.22 16.09 29.05
N ALA A 249 14.56 16.08 29.00
CA ALA A 249 15.41 16.30 30.15
C ALA A 249 15.29 17.75 30.69
N ALA A 250 15.14 18.74 29.80
CA ALA A 250 14.95 20.14 30.17
C ALA A 250 13.51 20.47 30.63
N ALA A 251 12.51 19.73 30.16
CA ALA A 251 11.09 20.00 30.42
C ALA A 251 10.50 19.27 31.63
N SER A 252 11.31 18.63 32.48
CA SER A 252 10.84 18.09 33.78
C SER A 252 10.77 19.24 34.79
N PRO A 253 9.62 19.89 35.02
CA PRO A 253 9.55 20.97 35.98
C PRO A 253 9.42 20.31 37.35
N LYS A 254 10.29 20.63 38.31
CA LYS A 254 10.02 20.36 39.72
C LYS A 254 8.73 21.11 40.08
N LYS A 255 7.58 20.44 40.01
CA LYS A 255 6.27 21.05 40.25
C LYS A 255 6.16 21.25 41.76
N LYS A 256 6.42 22.47 42.27
CA LYS A 256 6.10 22.86 43.65
C LYS A 256 4.60 22.84 43.81
N VAL A 257 4.06 21.79 44.44
CA VAL A 257 2.64 21.68 44.77
C VAL A 257 2.50 21.98 46.26
N ARG A 258 1.72 23.02 46.61
CA ARG A 258 1.35 23.28 48.01
C ARG A 258 0.42 22.16 48.48
N ARG A 259 0.89 21.29 49.38
CA ARG A 259 0.09 20.24 50.02
C ARG A 259 0.03 20.52 51.52
N LEU A 260 -1.17 20.65 52.06
CA LEU A 260 -1.37 20.70 53.52
C LEU A 260 -1.19 19.30 54.07
N THR A 261 -0.13 19.08 54.83
CA THR A 261 0.11 17.83 55.58
C THR A 261 -0.06 18.10 57.07
N LEU A 262 -0.26 17.05 57.87
CA LEU A 262 -0.40 17.16 59.33
C LEU A 262 0.79 17.88 60.01
N GLN A 263 1.98 17.86 59.37
CA GLN A 263 3.21 18.52 59.82
C GLN A 263 3.46 19.90 59.18
N ASN A 264 2.84 20.23 58.04
CA ASN A 264 2.95 21.54 57.36
C ASN A 264 1.57 22.23 57.27
N ARG A 265 1.08 22.71 58.41
CA ARG A 265 -0.22 23.41 58.54
C ARG A 265 -0.20 24.88 58.07
N SER A 266 0.96 25.43 57.76
CA SER A 266 1.12 26.84 57.34
C SER A 266 1.01 27.06 55.83
N GLY A 267 0.96 26.00 55.02
CA GLY A 267 0.83 26.09 53.56
C GLY A 267 2.10 26.52 52.83
N ALA A 268 3.28 26.40 53.45
CA ALA A 268 4.56 26.71 52.82
C ALA A 268 4.83 25.76 51.63
N ALA A 269 5.36 26.31 50.54
CA ALA A 269 5.65 25.55 49.32
C ALA A 269 6.92 24.70 49.52
N GLU A 270 6.75 23.39 49.71
CA GLU A 270 7.87 22.44 49.76
C GLU A 270 8.29 21.99 48.36
N GLU A 271 9.60 21.82 48.21
CA GLU A 271 10.22 21.28 47.01
C GLU A 271 10.26 19.76 47.12
N VAL A 272 9.26 19.10 46.54
CA VAL A 272 9.17 17.64 46.56
C VAL A 272 9.94 17.09 45.36
N SER A 273 11.11 16.51 45.61
CA SER A 273 11.67 15.52 44.68
C SER A 273 10.70 14.34 44.62
N PRO A 274 10.46 13.71 43.45
CA PRO A 274 9.66 12.49 43.40
C PRO A 274 10.32 11.53 44.38
N THR A 275 9.62 11.25 45.48
CA THR A 275 9.94 10.11 46.32
C THR A 275 10.02 8.96 45.34
N ALA A 276 11.19 8.35 45.20
CA ALA A 276 11.30 7.02 44.65
C ALA A 276 10.15 6.25 45.29
N ASP A 277 9.23 5.76 44.46
CA ASP A 277 8.11 4.96 44.93
C ASP A 277 8.71 3.87 45.81
N GLY A 278 8.65 4.07 47.13
CA GLY A 278 8.86 2.99 48.07
C GLY A 278 7.84 1.94 47.64
N PRO A 279 8.24 0.66 47.55
CA PRO A 279 7.41 -0.35 46.93
C PRO A 279 6.10 -0.41 47.71
N VAL A 280 5.05 0.21 47.18
CA VAL A 280 3.69 -0.15 47.52
C VAL A 280 3.53 -1.49 46.82
N ALA A 281 3.98 -2.53 47.52
CA ALA A 281 3.61 -3.89 47.25
C ALA A 281 2.11 -4.00 47.52
N THR A 282 1.29 -3.49 46.60
CA THR A 282 0.21 -4.33 46.13
C THR A 282 0.91 -5.52 45.53
N GLU A 283 1.00 -6.60 46.30
CA GLU A 283 1.18 -7.94 45.77
C GLU A 283 0.07 -8.11 44.71
N ALA A 284 0.37 -7.72 43.47
CA ALA A 284 -0.39 -8.15 42.33
C ALA A 284 -0.21 -9.66 42.36
N ALA A 285 -1.19 -10.35 42.94
CA ALA A 285 -1.24 -11.80 42.96
C ALA A 285 -0.82 -12.25 41.57
N THR A 286 0.29 -12.97 41.46
CA THR A 286 0.77 -13.46 40.17
C THR A 286 -0.32 -14.36 39.63
N ILE A 287 -1.18 -13.83 38.77
CA ILE A 287 -2.32 -14.55 38.20
C ILE A 287 -1.71 -15.67 37.37
N GLN A 288 -1.73 -16.89 37.89
CA GLN A 288 -1.35 -18.05 37.12
C GLN A 288 -2.48 -18.38 36.14
N TYR A 289 -2.32 -17.95 34.89
CA TYR A 289 -3.21 -18.40 33.82
C TYR A 289 -3.07 -19.91 33.62
N THR A 290 -4.18 -20.61 33.76
CA THR A 290 -4.30 -22.06 33.50
C THR A 290 -4.49 -22.33 32.00
N LYS A 291 -5.14 -21.40 31.29
CA LYS A 291 -5.33 -21.46 29.83
C LYS A 291 -4.38 -20.49 29.16
N LYS A 292 -3.34 -21.01 28.50
CA LYS A 292 -2.37 -20.21 27.75
C LYS A 292 -2.25 -20.72 26.32
N LEU A 293 -2.13 -19.79 25.39
CA LEU A 293 -1.76 -20.03 24.01
C LEU A 293 -0.25 -20.28 23.97
N THR A 294 0.14 -21.33 23.27
CA THR A 294 1.56 -21.61 23.04
C THR A 294 2.09 -20.69 21.94
N HIS A 295 3.42 -20.57 21.83
CA HIS A 295 4.02 -19.87 20.70
C HIS A 295 3.57 -20.45 19.33
N SER A 296 3.37 -21.77 19.26
CA SER A 296 2.83 -22.42 18.05
C SER A 296 1.40 -21.98 17.74
N ASP A 297 0.56 -21.79 18.77
CA ASP A 297 -0.81 -21.29 18.57
C ASP A 297 -0.80 -19.85 18.04
N LEU A 298 0.07 -19.00 18.58
CA LEU A 298 0.22 -17.61 18.12
C LEU A 298 0.67 -17.54 16.67
N VAL A 299 1.69 -18.31 16.27
CA VAL A 299 2.16 -18.37 14.88
C VAL A 299 1.04 -18.88 13.96
N LYS A 300 0.29 -19.90 14.36
CA LYS A 300 -0.85 -20.41 13.58
C LYS A 300 -1.94 -19.36 13.42
N THR A 301 -2.26 -18.61 14.48
CA THR A 301 -3.25 -17.53 14.43
C THR A 301 -2.78 -16.40 13.50
N TRP A 302 -1.52 -15.99 13.59
CA TRP A 302 -0.93 -15.01 12.67
C TRP A 302 -0.92 -15.50 11.20
N LEU A 303 -0.74 -16.80 10.95
CA LEU A 303 -0.88 -17.36 9.60
C LEU A 303 -2.33 -17.32 9.11
N TRP A 304 -3.32 -17.51 9.98
CA TRP A 304 -4.73 -17.38 9.62
C TRP A 304 -5.15 -15.93 9.34
N GLU A 305 -4.52 -14.97 10.01
CA GLU A 305 -4.69 -13.53 9.78
C GLU A 305 -4.40 -13.16 8.32
N GLN A 306 -3.47 -13.87 7.66
CA GLN A 306 -3.09 -13.59 6.27
C GLN A 306 -4.24 -13.78 5.25
N GLY A 307 -5.39 -14.30 5.66
CA GLY A 307 -6.60 -14.39 4.85
C GLY A 307 -7.78 -13.60 5.43
N ASP A 308 -7.51 -12.52 6.17
CA ASP A 308 -8.50 -11.62 6.76
C ASP A 308 -9.29 -10.82 5.73
N GLU A 309 -8.71 -10.56 4.56
CA GLU A 309 -9.39 -9.89 3.44
C GLU A 309 -10.00 -10.85 2.41
N ALA A 310 -10.04 -12.16 2.68
CA ALA A 310 -10.55 -13.17 1.73
C ALA A 310 -12.02 -12.98 1.33
N ALA A 311 -12.84 -12.45 2.24
CA ALA A 311 -14.25 -12.11 2.01
C ALA A 311 -14.54 -10.63 2.28
N TYR A 312 -13.62 -9.75 1.86
CA TYR A 312 -13.76 -8.30 2.01
C TYR A 312 -15.06 -7.79 1.35
N ASN A 313 -15.79 -6.92 2.06
CA ASN A 313 -17.15 -6.48 1.71
C ASN A 313 -17.48 -5.08 2.26
N TYR A 314 -18.46 -4.40 1.68
CA TYR A 314 -18.77 -3.01 2.07
C TYR A 314 -19.41 -2.85 3.44
N GLU A 315 -20.07 -3.87 3.97
CA GLU A 315 -20.82 -3.73 5.21
C GLU A 315 -19.89 -3.80 6.43
N ARG A 316 -18.96 -4.76 6.45
CA ARG A 316 -18.11 -5.02 7.62
C ARG A 316 -16.62 -5.24 7.29
N LEU A 317 -16.23 -5.06 6.03
CA LEU A 317 -14.85 -5.09 5.55
C LEU A 317 -14.14 -6.39 5.98
N GLN A 318 -13.19 -6.34 6.91
CA GLN A 318 -12.36 -7.48 7.33
C GLN A 318 -13.02 -8.39 8.39
N ALA A 319 -14.21 -8.03 8.89
CA ALA A 319 -14.82 -8.70 10.06
C ALA A 319 -14.92 -10.23 9.93
N LEU A 320 -15.36 -10.75 8.79
CA LEU A 320 -15.53 -12.19 8.58
C LEU A 320 -14.18 -12.93 8.58
N GLY A 321 -13.17 -12.36 7.93
CA GLY A 321 -11.83 -12.95 7.89
C GLY A 321 -11.16 -12.94 9.26
N LEU A 322 -11.33 -11.87 10.04
CA LEU A 322 -10.86 -11.80 11.42
C LEU A 322 -11.59 -12.76 12.34
N THR A 323 -12.88 -12.95 12.14
CA THR A 323 -13.64 -13.98 12.87
C THR A 323 -13.10 -15.37 12.53
N ASN A 324 -12.76 -15.64 11.27
CA ASN A 324 -12.11 -16.88 10.85
C ASN A 324 -10.71 -17.07 11.50
N MET A 325 -9.92 -16.01 11.61
CA MET A 325 -8.63 -16.01 12.32
C MET A 325 -8.80 -16.43 13.78
N MET A 326 -9.84 -15.92 14.45
CA MET A 326 -10.10 -16.20 15.87
C MET A 326 -10.62 -17.61 16.16
N ILE A 327 -11.02 -18.41 15.16
CA ILE A 327 -11.51 -19.78 15.38
C ILE A 327 -10.49 -20.65 16.14
N HIS A 328 -9.21 -20.60 15.74
CA HIS A 328 -8.15 -21.41 16.37
C HIS A 328 -7.94 -21.06 17.86
N PRO A 329 -7.67 -19.80 18.23
CA PRO A 329 -7.46 -19.44 19.64
C PRO A 329 -8.74 -19.62 20.48
N ILE A 330 -9.92 -19.30 19.96
CA ILE A 330 -11.19 -19.49 20.70
C ILE A 330 -11.43 -20.97 21.02
N ARG A 331 -11.11 -21.89 20.10
CA ARG A 331 -11.20 -23.34 20.36
C ARG A 331 -10.26 -23.83 21.47
N LYS A 332 -9.14 -23.16 21.68
CA LYS A 332 -8.17 -23.48 22.74
C LYS A 332 -8.59 -22.91 24.08
N LEU A 333 -9.20 -21.73 24.08
CA LEU A 333 -9.53 -20.99 25.31
C LEU A 333 -10.92 -21.33 25.88
N TYR A 334 -11.88 -21.71 25.03
CA TYR A 334 -13.29 -21.86 25.44
C TYR A 334 -13.87 -23.23 25.07
N PRO A 335 -14.77 -23.78 25.90
CA PRO A 335 -15.50 -25.01 25.59
C PRO A 335 -16.49 -24.79 24.43
N LYS A 336 -16.85 -25.87 23.72
CA LYS A 336 -17.56 -25.82 22.43
C LYS A 336 -18.85 -25.00 22.46
N ASP A 337 -19.62 -25.10 23.54
CA ASP A 337 -20.88 -24.40 23.77
C ASP A 337 -20.71 -22.87 23.82
N ARG A 338 -19.56 -22.37 24.26
CA ARG A 338 -19.27 -20.93 24.34
C ARG A 338 -18.55 -20.34 23.14
N GLN A 339 -18.01 -21.17 22.25
CA GLN A 339 -17.15 -20.70 21.15
C GLN A 339 -17.87 -19.77 20.19
N ALA A 340 -19.14 -20.05 19.88
CA ALA A 340 -19.90 -19.23 18.95
C ALA A 340 -20.15 -17.82 19.51
N ASP A 341 -20.57 -17.73 20.78
CA ASP A 341 -20.79 -16.45 21.45
C ASP A 341 -19.51 -15.62 21.57
N GLU A 342 -18.38 -16.27 21.88
CA GLU A 342 -17.09 -15.58 21.92
C GLU A 342 -16.58 -15.16 20.53
N LEU A 343 -17.09 -15.73 19.44
CA LEU A 343 -16.75 -15.29 18.08
C LEU A 343 -17.62 -14.13 17.59
N LYS A 344 -18.87 -14.00 18.07
CA LYS A 344 -19.81 -12.95 17.62
C LYS A 344 -19.23 -11.53 17.79
N LYS A 345 -18.41 -11.30 18.81
CA LYS A 345 -17.75 -10.01 19.01
C LYS A 345 -16.80 -9.61 17.87
N TYR A 346 -16.29 -10.56 17.09
CA TYR A 346 -15.42 -10.28 15.94
C TYR A 346 -16.18 -9.95 14.65
N MET A 347 -17.50 -10.18 14.61
CA MET A 347 -18.37 -9.89 13.46
C MET A 347 -18.81 -8.42 13.36
N VAL A 348 -18.24 -7.53 14.17
CA VAL A 348 -18.43 -6.08 14.08
C VAL A 348 -17.52 -5.48 13.00
N PHE A 349 -17.92 -4.33 12.45
CA PHE A 349 -17.12 -3.58 11.47
C PHE A 349 -15.65 -3.45 11.92
N PHE A 350 -14.73 -3.87 11.06
CA PHE A 350 -13.30 -3.73 11.31
C PHE A 350 -12.54 -3.48 10.01
N ASN A 351 -11.66 -2.48 10.04
CA ASN A 351 -10.76 -2.19 8.94
C ASN A 351 -9.44 -1.58 9.42
N THR A 352 -8.32 -2.19 9.03
CA THR A 352 -6.97 -1.67 9.23
C THR A 352 -6.06 -2.14 8.11
N GLU A 353 -4.86 -1.56 8.01
CA GLU A 353 -3.81 -2.15 7.19
C GLU A 353 -3.43 -3.53 7.76
N PRO A 354 -3.60 -4.63 7.00
CA PRO A 354 -3.67 -5.98 7.57
C PRO A 354 -2.33 -6.70 7.78
N HIS A 355 -1.22 -6.26 7.18
CA HIS A 355 -0.03 -7.10 7.07
C HIS A 355 1.21 -6.54 7.75
N MET A 356 1.31 -5.23 7.99
CA MET A 356 2.50 -4.61 8.56
C MET A 356 2.25 -4.04 9.95
N VAL A 357 1.26 -3.17 10.14
CA VAL A 357 0.99 -2.48 11.43
C VAL A 357 -0.27 -2.99 12.10
N GLY A 358 -1.36 -3.22 11.36
CA GLY A 358 -2.61 -3.76 11.90
C GLY A 358 -2.48 -5.04 12.74
N PRO A 359 -1.55 -5.98 12.46
CA PRO A 359 -1.37 -7.16 13.28
C PRO A 359 -1.18 -6.90 14.79
N ILE A 360 -0.69 -5.71 15.17
CA ILE A 360 -0.58 -5.30 16.57
C ILE A 360 -1.92 -5.33 17.32
N ILE A 361 -3.02 -5.04 16.62
CA ILE A 361 -4.38 -5.03 17.18
C ILE A 361 -4.82 -6.46 17.47
N HIS A 362 -4.55 -7.39 16.56
CA HIS A 362 -4.92 -8.80 16.70
C HIS A 362 -4.11 -9.47 17.81
N GLY A 363 -2.81 -9.16 17.91
CA GLY A 363 -1.99 -9.57 19.06
C GLY A 363 -2.57 -9.09 20.39
N ALA A 364 -2.93 -7.81 20.49
CA ALA A 364 -3.52 -7.25 21.72
C ALA A 364 -4.87 -7.90 22.07
N ALA A 365 -5.72 -8.16 21.08
CA ALA A 365 -6.99 -8.86 21.28
C ALA A 365 -6.78 -10.28 21.83
N LEU A 366 -5.78 -11.02 21.33
CA LEU A 366 -5.46 -12.36 21.84
C LEU A 366 -5.01 -12.35 23.29
N SER A 367 -4.19 -11.36 23.68
CA SER A 367 -3.78 -11.20 25.08
C SER A 367 -4.98 -10.97 26.00
N MET A 368 -5.95 -10.15 25.55
CA MET A 368 -7.18 -9.89 26.29
C MET A 368 -8.11 -11.11 26.34
N GLU A 369 -8.15 -11.94 25.28
CA GLU A 369 -8.89 -13.20 25.28
C GLU A 369 -8.35 -14.19 26.28
N GLU A 370 -7.03 -14.30 26.40
CA GLU A 370 -6.43 -15.15 27.43
C GLU A 370 -6.79 -14.66 28.82
N ALA A 371 -6.69 -13.35 29.09
CA ALA A 371 -7.09 -12.79 30.37
C ALA A 371 -8.55 -13.12 30.70
N ARG A 372 -9.46 -12.90 29.73
CA ARG A 372 -10.89 -13.22 29.83
C ARG A 372 -11.15 -14.71 30.07
N ALA A 373 -10.49 -15.59 29.33
CA ALA A 373 -10.64 -17.04 29.47
C ALA A 373 -10.15 -17.59 30.81
N ASN A 374 -9.26 -16.85 31.50
CA ASN A 374 -8.77 -17.12 32.84
C ASN A 374 -9.54 -16.35 33.94
N GLY A 375 -10.70 -15.78 33.63
CA GLY A 375 -11.59 -15.17 34.63
C GLY A 375 -11.19 -13.77 35.06
N GLN A 376 -10.29 -13.10 34.34
CA GLN A 376 -10.04 -11.66 34.56
C GLN A 376 -11.27 -10.85 34.13
N ASN A 377 -11.43 -9.68 34.76
CA ASN A 377 -12.52 -8.76 34.46
C ASN A 377 -12.29 -8.03 33.13
N VAL A 378 -12.42 -8.77 32.03
CA VAL A 378 -12.31 -8.30 30.64
C VAL A 378 -13.58 -8.71 29.91
N SER A 379 -14.43 -7.73 29.59
CA SER A 379 -15.66 -7.95 28.84
C SER A 379 -15.40 -8.16 27.34
N ALA A 380 -16.39 -8.69 26.62
CA ALA A 380 -16.34 -8.74 25.15
C ALA A 380 -16.26 -7.32 24.54
N ASP A 381 -16.94 -6.36 25.17
CA ASP A 381 -16.96 -4.96 24.76
C ASP A 381 -15.62 -4.26 24.98
N ASP A 382 -14.86 -4.64 26.02
CA ASP A 382 -13.50 -4.13 26.23
C ASP A 382 -12.58 -4.51 25.08
N ILE A 383 -12.64 -5.77 24.62
CA ILE A 383 -11.86 -6.28 23.49
C ILE A 383 -12.26 -5.52 22.22
N ASN A 384 -13.56 -5.37 21.98
CA ASN A 384 -14.05 -4.64 20.82
C ASN A 384 -13.68 -3.16 20.85
N SER A 385 -13.74 -2.50 22.01
CA SER A 385 -13.35 -1.10 22.18
C SER A 385 -11.87 -0.86 21.91
N VAL A 386 -11.01 -1.81 22.29
CA VAL A 386 -9.58 -1.75 21.94
C VAL A 386 -9.39 -1.91 20.45
N ARG A 387 -10.04 -2.89 19.84
CA ARG A 387 -9.96 -3.13 18.39
C ARG A 387 -10.40 -1.89 17.61
N THR A 388 -11.61 -1.38 17.87
CA THR A 388 -12.18 -0.22 17.18
C THR A 388 -11.39 1.06 17.44
N GLY A 389 -10.92 1.27 18.68
CA GLY A 389 -10.12 2.43 19.04
C GLY A 389 -8.74 2.48 18.39
N LEU A 390 -8.20 1.32 17.97
CA LEU A 390 -6.88 1.21 17.35
C LEU A 390 -6.89 1.11 15.82
N MET A 391 -8.02 0.76 15.19
CA MET A 391 -8.16 0.67 13.73
C MET A 391 -7.66 1.93 13.02
N GLY A 392 -8.14 3.11 13.42
CA GLY A 392 -7.79 4.38 12.78
C GLY A 392 -6.29 4.70 12.82
N PRO A 393 -5.65 4.73 14.02
CA PRO A 393 -4.22 4.95 14.14
C PRO A 393 -3.37 3.90 13.40
N ALA A 394 -3.68 2.61 13.54
CA ALA A 394 -2.92 1.55 12.90
C ALA A 394 -3.04 1.60 11.37
N ALA A 395 -4.26 1.78 10.85
CA ALA A 395 -4.52 1.96 9.42
C ALA A 395 -3.77 3.17 8.87
N GLY A 396 -3.89 4.33 9.53
CA GLY A 396 -3.22 5.56 9.09
C GLY A 396 -1.71 5.39 8.96
N ILE A 397 -1.07 4.67 9.90
CA ILE A 397 0.37 4.43 9.87
C ILE A 397 0.72 3.36 8.84
N GLY A 398 0.04 2.22 8.87
CA GLY A 398 0.28 1.10 7.98
C GLY A 398 0.12 1.51 6.52
N ASP A 399 -0.99 2.16 6.17
CA ASP A 399 -1.24 2.66 4.82
C ASP A 399 -0.16 3.67 4.39
N THR A 400 0.23 4.58 5.30
CA THR A 400 1.25 5.58 4.99
C THR A 400 2.60 4.98 4.70
N VAL A 401 3.06 4.07 5.56
CA VAL A 401 4.41 3.52 5.47
C VAL A 401 4.45 2.42 4.41
N GLN A 402 3.51 1.48 4.42
CA GLN A 402 3.51 0.35 3.47
C GLN A 402 3.14 0.82 2.07
N GLN A 403 1.94 1.40 1.90
CA GLN A 403 1.41 1.74 0.57
C GLN A 403 1.97 3.07 0.06
N GLY A 404 2.19 4.05 0.94
CA GLY A 404 2.63 5.38 0.55
C GLY A 404 4.14 5.55 0.36
N ILE A 405 4.96 4.74 1.03
CA ILE A 405 6.42 4.92 1.02
C ILE A 405 7.16 3.69 0.54
N PHE A 406 6.97 2.56 1.23
CA PHE A 406 7.77 1.36 0.99
C PHE A 406 7.48 0.73 -0.37
N PHE A 407 6.20 0.52 -0.69
CA PHE A 407 5.77 0.01 -1.99
C PHE A 407 6.27 0.90 -3.15
N PRO A 408 6.04 2.22 -3.17
CA PRO A 408 6.39 3.04 -4.32
C PRO A 408 7.90 3.09 -4.58
N ILE A 409 8.73 3.08 -3.53
CA ILE A 409 10.18 3.01 -3.66
C ILE A 409 10.60 1.69 -4.32
N LEU A 410 10.18 0.56 -3.74
CA LEU A 410 10.57 -0.75 -4.27
C LEU A 410 10.01 -1.00 -5.66
N ALA A 411 8.75 -0.64 -5.90
CA ALA A 411 8.12 -0.81 -7.20
C ALA A 411 8.76 0.09 -8.26
N SER A 412 9.20 1.30 -7.90
CA SER A 412 9.95 2.18 -8.80
C SER A 412 11.30 1.60 -9.19
N VAL A 413 12.06 1.09 -8.22
CA VAL A 413 13.33 0.42 -8.46
C VAL A 413 13.14 -0.84 -9.31
N GLY A 414 12.16 -1.68 -8.95
CA GLY A 414 11.83 -2.90 -9.68
C GLY A 414 11.38 -2.63 -11.11
N ALA A 415 10.49 -1.66 -11.32
CA ALA A 415 10.04 -1.25 -12.65
C ALA A 415 11.19 -0.65 -13.47
N SER A 416 12.10 0.08 -12.82
CA SER A 416 13.27 0.66 -13.47
C SER A 416 14.20 -0.39 -14.06
N LEU A 417 14.48 -1.44 -13.29
CA LEU A 417 15.29 -2.58 -13.75
C LEU A 417 14.54 -3.40 -14.81
N ALA A 418 13.24 -3.63 -14.63
CA ALA A 418 12.40 -4.31 -15.60
C ALA A 418 12.42 -3.61 -16.97
N LEU A 419 12.31 -2.27 -16.99
CA LEU A 419 12.39 -1.47 -18.22
C LEU A 419 13.74 -1.52 -18.92
N GLN A 420 14.80 -1.94 -18.22
CA GLN A 420 16.12 -2.21 -18.81
C GLN A 420 16.24 -3.66 -19.31
N GLY A 421 15.15 -4.44 -19.28
CA GLY A 421 15.14 -5.85 -19.65
C GLY A 421 15.66 -6.79 -18.55
N ASN A 422 15.77 -6.33 -17.31
CA ASN A 422 16.30 -7.14 -16.21
C ASN A 422 15.17 -7.78 -15.38
N TYR A 423 15.03 -9.11 -15.48
CA TYR A 423 14.08 -9.91 -14.70
C TYR A 423 14.29 -9.84 -13.18
N LEU A 424 15.47 -9.41 -12.71
CA LEU A 424 15.70 -9.18 -11.29
C LEU A 424 14.78 -8.07 -10.74
N GLY A 425 14.31 -7.14 -11.57
CA GLY A 425 13.45 -6.04 -11.15
C GLY A 425 12.15 -6.50 -10.45
N PRO A 426 11.25 -7.22 -11.14
CA PRO A 426 10.01 -7.73 -10.55
C PRO A 426 10.24 -8.73 -9.40
N VAL A 427 11.28 -9.57 -9.52
CA VAL A 427 11.62 -10.59 -8.49
C VAL A 427 12.08 -9.91 -7.20
N MET A 428 13.02 -8.96 -7.30
CA MET A 428 13.50 -8.19 -6.15
C MET A 428 12.34 -7.43 -5.49
N PHE A 429 11.51 -6.75 -6.29
CA PHE A 429 10.33 -6.06 -5.77
C PHE A 429 9.46 -7.00 -4.96
N THR A 430 9.06 -8.14 -5.54
CA THR A 430 8.16 -9.11 -4.90
C THR A 430 8.76 -9.66 -3.61
N VAL A 431 9.99 -10.18 -3.66
CA VAL A 431 10.63 -10.85 -2.52
C VAL A 431 10.93 -9.87 -1.38
N ILE A 432 11.51 -8.71 -1.67
CA ILE A 432 11.85 -7.73 -0.63
C ILE A 432 10.57 -7.15 -0.03
N PHE A 433 9.57 -6.86 -0.86
CA PHE A 433 8.30 -6.32 -0.38
C PHE A 433 7.64 -7.28 0.62
N GLU A 434 7.45 -8.54 0.25
CA GLU A 434 6.85 -9.56 1.11
C GLU A 434 7.66 -9.83 2.37
N LEU A 435 8.98 -10.01 2.23
CA LEU A 435 9.86 -10.28 3.36
C LEU A 435 9.74 -9.19 4.43
N VAL A 436 9.74 -7.93 4.02
CA VAL A 436 9.69 -6.81 4.97
C VAL A 436 8.31 -6.68 5.61
N ILE A 437 7.22 -6.68 4.82
CA ILE A 437 5.88 -6.49 5.38
C ILE A 437 5.53 -7.61 6.37
N TYR A 438 5.81 -8.88 6.04
CA TYR A 438 5.47 -10.00 6.92
C TYR A 438 6.40 -10.13 8.11
N THR A 439 7.68 -9.76 7.97
CA THR A 439 8.60 -9.72 9.12
C THR A 439 8.15 -8.67 10.12
N ILE A 440 7.85 -7.44 9.66
CA ILE A 440 7.35 -6.38 10.52
C ILE A 440 5.98 -6.77 11.10
N GLY A 441 5.07 -7.30 10.29
CA GLY A 441 3.76 -7.77 10.71
C GLY A 441 3.83 -8.82 11.82
N TYR A 442 4.68 -9.83 11.65
CA TYR A 442 4.92 -10.84 12.68
C TYR A 442 5.46 -10.23 13.99
N ILE A 443 6.42 -9.30 13.89
CA ILE A 443 6.95 -8.60 15.06
C ILE A 443 5.85 -7.78 15.73
N MET A 444 5.03 -7.05 14.97
CA MET A 444 3.92 -6.24 15.47
C MET A 444 2.86 -7.10 16.15
N PHE A 445 2.48 -8.24 15.55
CA PHE A 445 1.56 -9.20 16.13
C PHE A 445 2.05 -9.73 17.49
N MET A 446 3.29 -10.25 17.51
CA MET A 446 3.90 -10.79 18.74
C MET A 446 4.10 -9.70 19.80
N PHE A 447 4.43 -8.48 19.37
CA PHE A 447 4.55 -7.34 20.26
C PHE A 447 3.20 -6.99 20.90
N GLY A 448 2.13 -6.89 20.10
CA GLY A 448 0.78 -6.63 20.59
C GLY A 448 0.33 -7.65 21.63
N TYR A 449 0.64 -8.94 21.39
CA TYR A 449 0.34 -10.02 22.32
C TYR A 449 1.13 -9.92 23.64
N ARG A 450 2.44 -9.66 23.59
CA ARG A 450 3.29 -9.63 24.79
C ARG A 450 3.06 -8.41 25.68
N LYS A 451 2.71 -7.27 25.10
CA LYS A 451 2.72 -5.97 25.78
C LYS A 451 1.32 -5.48 26.20
N GLY A 452 0.26 -6.14 25.73
CA GLY A 452 -1.12 -5.84 26.09
C GLY A 452 -1.60 -4.45 25.67
N LYS A 453 -2.84 -4.10 26.07
CA LYS A 453 -3.56 -2.89 25.65
C LYS A 453 -2.81 -1.58 25.93
N GLU A 454 -2.32 -1.38 27.15
CA GLU A 454 -1.77 -0.08 27.60
C GLU A 454 -0.50 0.32 26.83
N SER A 455 0.38 -0.65 26.60
CA SER A 455 1.61 -0.44 25.85
C SER A 455 1.34 -0.14 24.37
N VAL A 456 0.38 -0.83 23.75
CA VAL A 456 0.01 -0.64 22.34
C VAL A 456 -0.59 0.76 22.13
N ILE A 457 -1.48 1.19 23.03
CA ILE A 457 -2.05 2.55 22.99
C ILE A 457 -0.95 3.61 23.13
N SER A 458 0.01 3.41 24.04
CA SER A 458 1.11 4.37 24.23
C SER A 458 1.97 4.52 22.98
N ILE A 459 2.33 3.44 22.30
CA ILE A 459 3.18 3.50 21.10
C ILE A 459 2.45 4.12 19.91
N LEU A 460 1.17 3.78 19.74
CA LEU A 460 0.35 4.33 18.66
C LEU A 460 0.04 5.83 18.84
N LYS A 461 0.13 6.35 20.08
CA LYS A 461 -0.09 7.76 20.39
C LYS A 461 1.19 8.57 20.61
N ASN A 462 2.30 7.92 20.95
CA ASN A 462 3.57 8.59 21.19
C ASN A 462 4.23 8.97 19.85
N GLY A 463 4.70 10.22 19.75
CA GLY A 463 5.26 10.82 18.53
C GLY A 463 6.49 10.13 17.90
N LEU A 464 6.87 8.92 18.34
CA LEU A 464 7.79 8.02 17.66
C LEU A 464 7.35 7.76 16.22
N ILE A 465 6.05 7.59 15.99
CA ILE A 465 5.47 7.39 14.66
C ILE A 465 5.78 8.56 13.74
N GLY A 466 5.61 9.79 14.21
CA GLY A 466 5.90 10.98 13.42
C GLY A 466 7.36 11.05 12.95
N LYS A 467 8.31 10.59 13.79
CA LYS A 467 9.74 10.52 13.44
C LYS A 467 10.01 9.46 12.38
N VAL A 468 9.44 8.27 12.57
CA VAL A 468 9.58 7.16 11.61
C VAL A 468 8.99 7.56 10.26
N THR A 469 7.77 8.11 10.25
CA THR A 469 7.14 8.62 9.03
C THR A 469 7.98 9.70 8.36
N ASN A 470 8.54 10.67 9.10
CA ASN A 470 9.40 11.72 8.53
C ASN A 470 10.65 11.14 7.86
N ALA A 471 11.33 10.18 8.50
CA ALA A 471 12.50 9.53 7.92
C ALA A 471 12.14 8.83 6.60
N PHE A 472 11.05 8.06 6.60
CA PHE A 472 10.56 7.41 5.39
C PHE A 472 10.12 8.41 4.30
N SER A 473 9.48 9.53 4.66
CA SER A 473 9.10 10.58 3.71
C SER A 473 10.31 11.23 3.04
N ILE A 474 11.44 11.38 3.73
CA ILE A 474 12.69 11.90 3.13
C ILE A 474 13.17 10.97 2.02
N VAL A 475 13.26 9.67 2.31
CA VAL A 475 13.63 8.65 1.31
C VAL A 475 12.67 8.70 0.13
N GLY A 476 11.38 8.65 0.40
CA GLY A 476 10.34 8.66 -0.63
C GLY A 476 10.39 9.91 -1.51
N LEU A 477 10.55 11.11 -0.94
CA LEU A 477 10.61 12.35 -1.71
C LEU A 477 11.83 12.41 -2.62
N MET A 478 13.01 12.01 -2.15
CA MET A 478 14.21 11.96 -3.00
C MET A 478 14.06 10.97 -4.15
N VAL A 479 13.52 9.77 -3.88
CA VAL A 479 13.25 8.75 -4.89
C VAL A 479 12.22 9.23 -5.92
N VAL A 480 11.13 9.85 -5.47
CA VAL A 480 10.10 10.45 -6.35
C VAL A 480 10.71 11.58 -7.20
N GLY A 481 11.66 12.34 -6.66
CA GLY A 481 12.47 13.32 -7.40
C GLY A 481 13.27 12.71 -8.53
N ALA A 482 14.00 11.64 -8.23
CA ALA A 482 14.76 10.88 -9.21
C ALA A 482 13.86 10.33 -10.33
N MET A 483 12.69 9.81 -9.96
CA MET A 483 11.72 9.31 -10.92
C MET A 483 11.15 10.40 -11.82
N ALA A 484 10.85 11.58 -11.27
CA ALA A 484 10.36 12.70 -12.08
C ALA A 484 11.39 13.08 -13.14
N ALA A 485 12.68 13.03 -12.81
CA ALA A 485 13.76 13.30 -13.75
C ALA A 485 13.92 12.21 -14.82
N SER A 486 13.74 10.92 -14.47
CA SER A 486 14.09 9.80 -15.34
C SER A 486 12.90 9.09 -16.02
N ARG A 487 11.66 9.27 -15.53
CA ARG A 487 10.48 8.51 -15.97
C ARG A 487 9.41 9.34 -16.67
N VAL A 488 9.40 10.66 -16.49
CA VAL A 488 8.59 11.55 -17.32
C VAL A 488 9.34 11.78 -18.64
N ALA A 489 9.19 10.83 -19.56
CA ALA A 489 10.07 10.64 -20.72
C ALA A 489 9.66 11.46 -21.96
N VAL A 490 9.43 12.76 -21.77
CA VAL A 490 9.06 13.70 -22.84
C VAL A 490 10.09 14.81 -23.02
N ARG A 491 10.23 15.28 -24.26
CA ARG A 491 11.08 16.40 -24.66
C ARG A 491 10.37 17.25 -25.69
N THR A 492 10.91 18.43 -25.97
CA THR A 492 10.42 19.24 -27.09
C THR A 492 11.23 18.99 -28.37
N PRO A 493 10.59 18.58 -29.48
CA PRO A 493 11.26 18.42 -30.76
C PRO A 493 11.33 19.74 -31.55
N LEU A 494 10.92 20.88 -30.98
CA LEU A 494 10.94 22.18 -31.65
C LEU A 494 12.35 22.58 -32.09
N VAL A 495 12.49 22.76 -33.39
CA VAL A 495 13.71 23.24 -34.05
C VAL A 495 13.33 24.40 -34.97
N TRP A 496 14.09 25.49 -34.93
CA TRP A 496 13.94 26.58 -35.89
C TRP A 496 15.32 27.03 -36.38
N THR A 497 15.38 27.55 -37.60
CA THR A 497 16.62 28.03 -38.21
C THR A 497 16.61 29.56 -38.20
N VAL A 498 17.66 30.19 -37.69
CA VAL A 498 17.88 31.64 -37.80
C VAL A 498 19.18 31.85 -38.57
N GLY A 499 19.11 32.38 -39.79
CA GLY A 499 20.26 32.49 -40.67
C GLY A 499 20.83 31.13 -41.08
N LYS A 500 22.11 30.86 -40.80
CA LYS A 500 22.78 29.57 -41.04
C LYS A 500 22.79 28.63 -39.81
N SER A 501 22.20 29.04 -38.69
CA SER A 501 22.28 28.30 -37.43
C SER A 501 20.93 27.68 -37.06
N THR A 502 20.94 26.37 -36.79
CA THR A 502 19.77 25.61 -36.34
C THR A 502 19.68 25.65 -34.81
N MET A 503 18.65 26.30 -34.28
CA MET A 503 18.38 26.41 -32.84
C MET A 503 17.42 25.29 -32.40
N LYS A 504 17.81 24.54 -31.37
CA LYS A 504 16.99 23.48 -30.75
C LYS A 504 16.50 23.96 -29.39
N LEU A 505 15.18 24.07 -29.20
CA LEU A 505 14.62 24.54 -27.92
C LEU A 505 15.12 23.70 -26.74
N GLN A 506 15.15 22.38 -26.92
CA GLN A 506 15.62 21.45 -25.89
C GLN A 506 17.05 21.71 -25.45
N SER A 507 17.94 22.11 -26.36
CA SER A 507 19.34 22.42 -26.03
C SER A 507 19.44 23.70 -25.19
N ILE A 508 18.64 24.72 -25.52
CA ILE A 508 18.58 25.98 -24.77
C ILE A 508 18.07 25.71 -23.34
N LEU A 509 16.98 24.94 -23.21
CA LEU A 509 16.45 24.57 -21.89
C LEU A 509 17.47 23.77 -21.08
N ASN A 510 18.17 22.84 -21.71
CA ASN A 510 19.21 22.05 -21.04
C ASN A 510 20.42 22.88 -20.58
N GLN A 511 20.73 23.99 -21.26
CA GLN A 511 21.77 24.93 -20.81
C GLN A 511 21.36 25.68 -19.54
N LEU A 512 20.07 26.01 -19.39
CA LEU A 512 19.55 26.62 -18.17
C LEU A 512 19.54 25.61 -17.02
N ALA A 513 18.80 24.51 -17.21
CA ALA A 513 18.83 23.34 -16.33
C ALA A 513 18.26 22.13 -17.10
N PRO A 514 18.94 20.98 -17.13
CA PRO A 514 18.39 19.81 -17.80
C PRO A 514 17.15 19.29 -17.04
N GLY A 515 16.22 18.66 -17.77
CA GLY A 515 15.00 18.10 -17.15
C GLY A 515 13.91 19.11 -16.79
N LEU A 516 14.01 20.39 -17.17
CA LEU A 516 13.00 21.40 -16.86
C LEU A 516 11.58 21.05 -17.36
N ILE A 517 11.44 20.42 -18.53
CA ILE A 517 10.13 19.98 -19.05
C ILE A 517 9.51 18.90 -18.14
N PRO A 518 10.20 17.77 -17.85
CA PRO A 518 9.76 16.80 -16.85
C PRO A 518 9.37 17.40 -15.50
N LEU A 519 10.18 18.33 -14.99
CA LEU A 519 9.93 18.99 -13.70
C LEU A 519 8.66 19.84 -13.76
N ALA A 520 8.51 20.67 -14.80
CA ALA A 520 7.36 21.55 -14.97
C ALA A 520 6.04 20.76 -15.09
N ILE A 521 6.05 19.67 -15.85
CA ILE A 521 4.89 18.77 -16.00
C ILE A 521 4.55 18.14 -14.65
N THR A 522 5.56 17.62 -13.94
CA THR A 522 5.36 17.00 -12.61
C THR A 522 4.76 17.99 -11.62
N VAL A 523 5.30 19.23 -11.56
CA VAL A 523 4.80 20.28 -10.67
C VAL A 523 3.39 20.74 -11.07
N LEU A 524 3.09 20.85 -12.36
CA LEU A 524 1.76 21.19 -12.85
C LEU A 524 0.72 20.13 -12.45
N VAL A 525 1.04 18.85 -12.68
CA VAL A 525 0.15 17.74 -12.30
C VAL A 525 -0.01 17.68 -10.78
N TRP A 526 1.07 17.88 -10.03
CA TRP A 526 1.02 17.96 -8.57
C TRP A 526 0.16 19.12 -8.06
N TYR A 527 0.21 20.27 -8.72
CA TYR A 527 -0.67 21.39 -8.42
C TYR A 527 -2.16 21.04 -8.62
N LEU A 528 -2.51 20.33 -9.70
CA LEU A 528 -3.87 19.86 -9.93
C LEU A 528 -4.33 18.85 -8.87
N VAL A 529 -3.47 17.91 -8.49
CA VAL A 529 -3.74 16.94 -7.41
C VAL A 529 -3.95 17.67 -6.07
N ARG A 530 -3.12 18.66 -5.75
CA ARG A 530 -3.27 19.49 -4.54
C ARG A 530 -4.57 20.30 -4.51
N LYS A 531 -5.09 20.69 -5.69
CA LYS A 531 -6.42 21.29 -5.84
C LYS A 531 -7.56 20.28 -5.73
N LYS A 532 -7.27 19.02 -5.38
CA LYS A 532 -8.25 17.92 -5.27
C LYS A 532 -8.99 17.64 -6.57
N VAL A 533 -8.38 17.94 -7.72
CA VAL A 533 -8.93 17.52 -9.02
C VAL A 533 -8.91 15.99 -9.08
N ASN A 534 -10.01 15.38 -9.51
CA ASN A 534 -10.11 13.93 -9.61
C ASN A 534 -9.02 13.38 -10.55
N PRO A 535 -8.24 12.36 -10.13
CA PRO A 535 -7.20 11.75 -10.96
C PRO A 535 -7.68 11.33 -12.36
N ILE A 536 -8.94 10.90 -12.51
CA ILE A 536 -9.52 10.50 -13.80
C ILE A 536 -9.54 11.69 -14.77
N TRP A 537 -9.94 12.88 -14.30
CA TRP A 537 -9.93 14.10 -15.13
C TRP A 537 -8.52 14.53 -15.50
N ILE A 538 -7.55 14.31 -14.61
CA ILE A 538 -6.14 14.58 -14.91
C ILE A 538 -5.63 13.63 -15.99
N ILE A 539 -5.98 12.34 -15.92
CA ILE A 539 -5.65 11.35 -16.97
C ILE A 539 -6.22 11.79 -18.32
N LEU A 540 -7.51 12.13 -18.37
CA LEU A 540 -8.15 12.61 -19.60
C LEU A 540 -7.48 13.89 -20.12
N GLY A 541 -7.12 14.81 -19.23
CA GLY A 541 -6.37 16.02 -19.56
C GLY A 541 -4.98 15.72 -20.15
N ILE A 542 -4.22 14.80 -19.54
CA ILE A 542 -2.92 14.34 -20.05
C ILE A 542 -3.09 13.66 -21.42
N PHE A 543 -4.15 12.87 -21.60
CA PHE A 543 -4.43 12.18 -22.86
C PHE A 543 -4.70 13.17 -24.00
N VAL A 544 -5.63 14.11 -23.78
CA VAL A 544 -5.98 15.15 -24.76
C VAL A 544 -4.79 16.07 -25.03
N ALA A 545 -4.14 16.59 -23.98
CA ALA A 545 -3.00 17.48 -24.12
C ALA A 545 -1.80 16.79 -24.76
N GLY A 546 -1.51 15.54 -24.40
CA GLY A 546 -0.42 14.76 -24.97
C GLY A 546 -0.60 14.55 -26.47
N ILE A 547 -1.82 14.22 -26.91
CA ILE A 547 -2.14 14.08 -28.34
C ILE A 547 -2.00 15.42 -29.08
N LEU A 548 -2.61 16.49 -28.55
CA LEU A 548 -2.54 17.81 -29.17
C LEU A 548 -1.11 18.34 -29.27
N LEU A 549 -0.35 18.27 -28.17
CA LEU A 549 1.04 18.75 -28.11
C LEU A 549 1.98 17.89 -28.96
N SER A 550 1.67 16.60 -29.15
CA SER A 550 2.39 15.75 -30.09
C SER A 550 2.12 16.19 -31.53
N TYR A 551 0.87 16.46 -31.91
CA TYR A 551 0.54 16.89 -33.27
C TYR A 551 1.04 18.29 -33.61
N LEU A 552 1.10 19.18 -32.61
CA LEU A 552 1.71 20.50 -32.76
C LEU A 552 3.26 20.46 -32.74
N ASN A 553 3.88 19.27 -32.65
CA ASN A 553 5.33 19.08 -32.49
C ASN A 553 5.92 19.86 -31.31
N VAL A 554 5.13 20.14 -30.27
CA VAL A 554 5.59 20.80 -29.04
C VAL A 554 6.22 19.79 -28.11
N LEU A 555 5.62 18.60 -28.00
CA LEU A 555 6.14 17.47 -27.24
C LEU A 555 6.41 16.27 -28.14
N GLY A 556 7.45 15.52 -27.80
CA GLY A 556 7.83 14.28 -28.45
C GLY A 556 8.55 13.37 -27.46
N ILE A 557 8.77 12.13 -27.85
CA ILE A 557 9.43 11.15 -26.98
C ILE A 557 10.93 11.35 -26.99
N VAL A 558 11.53 11.12 -25.82
CA VAL A 558 12.98 10.91 -25.70
C VAL A 558 13.32 9.61 -26.43
N LYS A 559 13.85 9.70 -27.65
CA LYS A 559 14.41 8.53 -28.33
C LYS A 559 15.59 8.04 -27.49
N ALA A 560 15.53 6.77 -27.11
CA ALA A 560 16.60 6.07 -26.40
C ALA A 560 17.89 6.07 -27.22
#